data_AF-A0A2T0BB41-F1
#
_entry.id   AF-A0A2T0BB41-F1
#
_cell.length_a   1.000
_cell.length_b   1.000
_cell.length_c   1.000
_cell.angle_alpha   90.00
_cell.angle_beta   90.00
_cell.angle_gamma   90.00
#
_symmetry.space_group_name_H-M   'P 1'
#
loop_
_entity.id
_entity.type
_entity.pdbx_description
1 polymer ?
#
loop_
_entity_poly.entity_id
_entity_poly.type
_entity_poly.pdbx_seq_one_letter_code
_entity_poly.pdbx_strand_id
1 'polypeptide(L)' 'MDGTIRKNIQVGTKVMVVQKQDQRSGKLTEGVVQRLLTNSAVHHRGIKVMLDGGIVGRVQQIK' A
#
# COMPACT_ATOMS: atom_id res chain seq x y z
N MET A 1 -6.76 7.70 -6.71
CA MET A 1 -6.35 6.68 -7.69
C MET A 1 -6.54 5.28 -7.11
N ASP A 2 -6.66 4.26 -7.94
CA ASP A 2 -6.89 2.87 -7.49
C ASP A 2 -5.60 2.21 -6.96
N GLY A 3 -5.63 1.80 -5.69
CA GLY A 3 -4.55 1.12 -4.96
C GLY A 3 -4.30 -0.33 -5.37
N THR A 4 -5.15 -0.90 -6.22
CA THR A 4 -4.99 -2.24 -6.80
C THR A 4 -4.06 -2.27 -8.00
N ILE A 5 -3.83 -1.13 -8.65
CA ILE A 5 -3.03 -1.01 -9.87
C ILE A 5 -1.64 -0.49 -9.52
N ARG A 6 -0.61 -1.29 -9.83
CA ARG A 6 0.80 -0.97 -9.56
C ARG A 6 1.26 0.32 -10.24
N LYS A 7 0.79 0.61 -11.46
CA LYS A 7 1.15 1.82 -12.21
C LYS A 7 0.78 3.11 -11.47
N ASN A 8 -0.23 3.06 -10.61
CA ASN A 8 -0.70 4.22 -9.85
C ASN A 8 0.14 4.49 -8.60
N ILE A 9 1.04 3.56 -8.22
CA ILE A 9 1.80 3.63 -6.97
C ILE A 9 3.28 3.69 -7.31
N GLN A 10 3.92 4.77 -6.90
CA GLN A 10 5.35 4.98 -7.11
C GLN A 10 6.05 5.11 -5.75
N VAL A 11 7.36 4.88 -5.74
CA VAL A 11 8.18 5.19 -4.57
C VAL A 11 8.14 6.70 -4.35
N GLY A 12 7.93 7.14 -3.11
CA GLY A 12 7.71 8.54 -2.76
C GLY A 12 6.23 8.96 -2.74
N THR A 13 5.30 8.13 -3.22
CA THR A 13 3.86 8.44 -3.15
C THR A 13 3.34 8.29 -1.72
N LYS A 14 2.50 9.24 -1.28
CA LYS A 14 1.74 9.11 -0.03
C LYS A 14 0.57 8.15 -0.23
N VAL A 15 0.51 7.12 0.60
CA VAL A 15 -0.53 6.09 0.52
C VAL A 15 -1.05 5.76 1.91
N MET A 16 -2.24 5.21 1.95
CA MET A 16 -2.79 4.58 3.14
C MET A 16 -2.84 3.08 2.94
N VAL A 17 -2.21 2.36 3.86
CA VAL A 17 -2.10 0.89 3.82
C VAL A 17 -2.85 0.27 4.98
N VAL A 18 -3.39 -0.92 4.75
CA VAL A 18 -3.84 -1.81 5.83
C VAL A 18 -2.72 -2.80 6.17
N GLN A 19 -2.34 -2.86 7.44
CA GLN A 19 -1.36 -3.83 7.93
C GLN A 19 -2.05 -5.17 8.22
N LYS A 20 -1.29 -6.26 8.35
CA LYS A 20 -1.87 -7.60 8.56
C LYS A 20 -2.70 -7.66 9.84
N GLN A 21 -2.20 -7.10 10.93
CA GLN A 21 -2.89 -7.04 12.22
C GLN A 21 -4.18 -6.21 12.16
N ASP A 22 -4.22 -5.21 11.28
CA ASP A 22 -5.35 -4.30 11.15
C ASP A 22 -6.41 -4.78 10.16
N GLN A 23 -6.20 -5.89 9.44
CA GLN A 23 -7.12 -6.39 8.40
C GLN A 23 -8.56 -6.61 8.89
N ARG A 24 -8.74 -6.99 10.17
CA ARG A 24 -10.08 -7.15 10.77
C ARG A 24 -10.71 -5.82 11.17
N SER A 25 -9.89 -4.87 11.63
CA SER A 25 -10.34 -3.56 12.11
C SER A 25 -10.56 -2.55 10.99
N GLY A 26 -9.94 -2.76 9.84
CA GLY A 26 -9.91 -1.80 8.74
C GLY A 26 -9.04 -0.56 9.01
N LYS A 27 -8.31 -0.52 10.13
CA LYS A 27 -7.44 0.61 10.45
C LYS A 27 -6.38 0.81 9.36
N LEU A 28 -6.31 2.03 8.85
CA LEU A 28 -5.34 2.42 7.85
C LEU A 28 -4.17 3.15 8.50
N THR A 29 -2.98 2.90 7.97
CA THR A 29 -1.75 3.61 8.33
C THR A 29 -1.32 4.44 7.13
N GLU A 30 -1.18 5.75 7.33
CA GLU A 30 -0.62 6.65 6.31
C GLU A 30 0.91 6.55 6.32
N GLY A 31 1.51 6.62 5.14
CA GLY A 31 2.95 6.83 5.00
C GLY A 31 3.38 6.97 3.55
N VAL A 32 4.69 7.14 3.37
CA VAL A 32 5.31 7.30 2.06
C VAL A 32 5.84 5.96 1.58
N VAL A 33 5.55 5.57 0.34
CA VAL A 33 6.04 4.31 -0.23
C VAL A 33 7.56 4.35 -0.35
N GLN A 34 8.24 3.44 0.33
CA GLN A 34 9.67 3.19 0.19
C GLN A 34 9.96 2.12 -0.86
N ARG A 35 9.13 1.06 -0.90
CA ARG A 35 9.34 -0.06 -1.84
C ARG A 35 8.03 -0.75 -2.24
N LEU A 36 7.93 -1.15 -3.51
CA LEU A 36 6.87 -2.01 -4.03
C LEU A 36 7.24 -3.49 -3.85
N LEU A 37 6.35 -4.29 -3.25
CA LEU A 37 6.57 -5.71 -2.94
C LEU A 37 5.69 -6.67 -3.75
N THR A 38 4.71 -6.16 -4.50
CA THR A 38 3.87 -6.96 -5.41
C THR A 38 4.33 -6.79 -6.84
N ASN A 39 4.78 -7.86 -7.48
CA ASN A 39 5.29 -7.84 -8.87
C ASN A 39 4.19 -7.71 -9.92
N SER A 40 3.00 -8.29 -9.66
CA SER A 40 1.86 -8.19 -10.57
C SER A 40 1.43 -6.75 -10.82
N ALA A 41 1.00 -6.45 -12.05
CA ALA A 41 0.51 -5.13 -12.43
C ALA A 41 -0.79 -4.74 -11.71
N VAL A 42 -1.63 -5.73 -11.38
CA VAL A 42 -2.91 -5.55 -10.66
C VAL A 42 -3.02 -6.59 -9.54
N HIS A 43 -3.57 -6.20 -8.40
CA HIS A 43 -3.84 -7.11 -7.28
C HIS A 43 -5.17 -6.77 -6.58
N HIS A 44 -6.07 -7.75 -6.49
CA HIS A 44 -7.43 -7.61 -5.97
C HIS A 44 -7.54 -7.03 -4.54
N ARG A 45 -6.53 -7.23 -3.68
CA ARG A 45 -6.51 -6.65 -2.31
C ARG A 45 -5.64 -5.40 -2.16
N GLY A 46 -5.13 -4.86 -3.26
CA GLY A 46 -4.15 -3.78 -3.23
C GLY A 46 -2.71 -4.26 -3.38
N ILE A 47 -1.87 -3.38 -3.90
CA ILE A 47 -0.44 -3.60 -4.05
C ILE A 47 0.22 -3.60 -2.67
N LYS A 48 1.04 -4.62 -2.39
CA LYS A 48 1.83 -4.67 -1.16
C LYS A 48 3.01 -3.70 -1.29
N VAL A 49 3.18 -2.85 -0.29
CA VAL A 49 4.27 -1.87 -0.22
C VAL A 49 4.92 -1.89 1.15
N MET A 50 6.16 -1.42 1.20
CA MET A 50 6.86 -1.01 2.41
C MET A 50 6.84 0.51 2.47
N LEU A 51 6.47 1.07 3.61
CA LEU A 51 6.50 2.49 3.89
C LEU A 51 7.86 2.91 4.48
N ASP A 52 8.17 4.20 4.37
CA ASP A 52 9.10 4.92 5.24
C ASP A 52 8.84 4.51 6.69
N GLY A 53 9.84 3.93 7.36
CA GLY A 53 9.71 3.35 8.70
C GLY A 53 9.60 1.82 8.74
N GLY A 54 9.66 1.14 7.59
CA GLY A 54 9.69 -0.33 7.52
C GLY A 54 8.33 -1.01 7.68
N ILE A 55 7.25 -0.24 7.78
CA ILE A 55 5.88 -0.75 7.89
C ILE A 55 5.48 -1.40 6.57
N VAL A 56 4.93 -2.62 6.62
CA VAL A 56 4.48 -3.35 5.43
C VAL A 56 2.96 -3.49 5.44
N GLY A 57 2.33 -3.12 4.33
CA GLY A 57 0.87 -3.17 4.21
C GLY A 57 0.39 -3.30 2.76
N ARG A 58 -0.93 -3.44 2.60
CA ARG A 58 -1.62 -3.42 1.31
C ARG A 58 -2.23 -2.05 1.09
N VAL A 59 -1.90 -1.39 -0.02
CA VAL A 59 -2.46 -0.07 -0.36
C VAL A 59 -3.97 -0.16 -0.51
N GLN A 60 -4.68 0.69 0.23
CA GLN A 60 -6.14 0.86 0.15
C GLN A 60 -6.50 2.20 -0.49
N GLN A 61 -5.72 3.26 -0.23
CA GLN A 61 -5.93 4.57 -0.83
C GLN A 61 -4.60 5.21 -1.24
N ILE A 62 -4.65 5.98 -2.32
CA ILE A 62 -3.53 6.78 -2.84
C ILE A 62 -3.93 8.25 -2.68
N LYS A 63 -3.09 9.04 -2.02
CA LYS A 63 -3.24 10.49 -1.87
C LYS A 63 -2.74 11.22 -3.10
#